data_AF-A0A3D0XIE4-F1
#
_entry.id   AF-A0A3D0XIE4-F1
#
_cell.length_a   1.000
_cell.length_b   1.000
_cell.length_c   1.000
_cell.angle_alpha   90.00
_cell.angle_beta   90.00
_cell.angle_gamma   90.00
#
_symmetry.space_group_name_H-M   'P 1'
#
loop_
_entity.id
_entity.type
_entity.pdbx_description
1 polymer ?
#
loop_
_entity_poly.entity_id
_entity_poly.type
_entity_poly.pdbx_seq_one_letter_code
_entity_poly.pdbx_strand_id
1 'polypeptide(L)'
;TFIDAESSADLCLGLGDYSCDSAFIGVADYAAFQSARLCLSQLRRQHGSRFVGIIGDHDLGKKSMFGGVGGMDLASYDRCLSELRLSSLFYRSLGRVHLIGMNSSLITLPSFEADCDPDQLSSWYALREAHLEDLQACIQKIPEGDRLLFFLHDPSALPFLSAFPWIRRCFSRLDGTWVGHLHAPCIFELSHYLSGMPVIDCMGTAVHKMSQALHARHLWKPFKVHLVPAPGGIERCPQGGYGELWVDPEGLQAPVYSIKSLTD
;
A
#
# COMPACT_ATOMS: atom_id res chain seq x y z
N THR A 1 6.19 -11.82 -19.31
CA THR A 1 6.57 -12.02 -17.90
C THR A 1 6.54 -10.67 -17.21
N PHE A 2 6.04 -10.56 -15.97
CA PHE A 2 5.97 -9.25 -15.27
C PHE A 2 7.21 -8.98 -14.39
N ILE A 3 8.11 -9.96 -14.30
CA ILE A 3 9.35 -9.90 -13.55
C ILE A 3 10.46 -9.71 -14.57
N ASP A 4 11.23 -8.62 -14.42
CA ASP A 4 12.46 -8.43 -15.15
C ASP A 4 13.53 -9.41 -14.62
N ALA A 5 13.95 -10.33 -15.49
CA ALA A 5 14.88 -11.39 -15.16
C ALA A 5 16.32 -10.87 -14.92
N GLU A 6 16.63 -9.67 -15.39
CA GLU A 6 17.98 -9.08 -15.34
C GLU A 6 18.15 -8.04 -14.22
N SER A 7 17.10 -7.82 -13.41
CA SER A 7 17.11 -6.78 -12.38
C SER A 7 18.26 -6.93 -11.37
N SER A 8 19.17 -5.95 -11.37
CA SER A 8 20.28 -5.82 -10.43
C SER A 8 19.90 -5.10 -9.12
N ALA A 9 18.60 -4.92 -8.84
CA ALA A 9 18.14 -4.13 -7.70
C ALA A 9 18.59 -4.71 -6.34
N ASP A 10 19.09 -3.87 -5.44
CA ASP A 10 19.50 -4.28 -4.08
C ASP A 10 18.32 -4.72 -3.21
N LEU A 11 17.12 -4.22 -3.53
CA LEU A 11 15.86 -4.51 -2.85
C LEU A 11 14.71 -4.49 -3.88
N CYS A 12 13.80 -5.45 -3.76
CA CYS A 12 12.56 -5.49 -4.52
C CYS A 12 11.38 -5.38 -3.56
N LEU A 13 10.53 -4.36 -3.74
CA LEU A 13 9.36 -4.11 -2.91
C LEU A 13 8.08 -4.42 -3.68
N GLY A 14 7.25 -5.32 -3.15
CA GLY A 14 5.88 -5.53 -3.61
C GLY A 14 4.93 -4.71 -2.74
N LEU A 15 4.12 -3.84 -3.36
CA LEU A 15 3.21 -2.94 -2.65
C LEU A 15 1.77 -3.46 -2.60
N GLY A 16 1.57 -4.77 -2.35
CA GLY A 16 0.24 -5.37 -2.14
C GLY A 16 -0.48 -5.84 -3.40
N ASP A 17 -1.61 -6.52 -3.20
CA ASP A 17 -2.54 -7.05 -4.22
C ASP A 17 -1.92 -8.11 -5.13
N TYR A 18 -1.52 -9.24 -4.54
CA TYR A 18 -0.88 -10.34 -5.28
C TYR A 18 -1.90 -11.35 -5.82
N SER A 19 -3.12 -11.33 -5.29
CA SER A 19 -4.18 -12.25 -5.68
C SER A 19 -4.86 -11.79 -6.97
N CYS A 20 -5.30 -12.75 -7.78
CA CYS A 20 -6.33 -12.52 -8.78
C CYS A 20 -7.70 -12.77 -8.13
N ASP A 21 -8.05 -11.98 -7.10
CA ASP A 21 -9.32 -12.14 -6.38
C ASP A 21 -10.50 -11.63 -7.22
N SER A 22 -11.31 -12.56 -7.73
CA SER A 22 -12.56 -12.26 -8.43
C SER A 22 -13.79 -12.24 -7.52
N ALA A 23 -13.65 -12.68 -6.26
CA ALA A 23 -14.75 -12.92 -5.32
C ALA A 23 -14.77 -11.94 -4.14
N PHE A 24 -13.80 -11.02 -4.04
CA PHE A 24 -13.78 -9.89 -3.10
C PHE A 24 -13.59 -10.30 -1.62
N ILE A 25 -13.14 -11.53 -1.37
CA ILE A 25 -13.04 -12.18 -0.06
C ILE A 25 -11.59 -12.38 0.39
N GLY A 26 -10.62 -11.88 -0.39
CA GLY A 26 -9.21 -11.92 -0.03
C GLY A 26 -8.63 -13.33 -0.02
N VAL A 27 -7.44 -13.47 0.57
CA VAL A 27 -6.71 -14.75 0.55
C VAL A 27 -7.23 -15.79 1.56
N ALA A 28 -8.31 -15.54 2.27
CA ALA A 28 -9.06 -16.59 2.96
C ALA A 28 -9.65 -17.59 1.95
N ASP A 29 -10.05 -17.10 0.78
CA ASP A 29 -10.46 -17.96 -0.33
C ASP A 29 -9.29 -18.77 -0.87
N TYR A 30 -9.58 -20.03 -1.22
CA TYR A 30 -8.56 -20.95 -1.68
C TYR A 30 -7.98 -20.52 -3.03
N ALA A 31 -8.80 -20.10 -4.00
CA ALA A 31 -8.33 -19.73 -5.33
C ALA A 31 -7.53 -18.42 -5.30
N ALA A 32 -8.04 -17.41 -4.58
CA ALA A 32 -7.32 -16.15 -4.35
C ALA A 32 -5.96 -16.42 -3.71
N PHE A 33 -5.90 -17.25 -2.66
CA PHE A 33 -4.64 -17.66 -2.03
C PHE A 33 -3.69 -18.39 -2.99
N GLN A 34 -4.18 -19.34 -3.80
CA GLN A 34 -3.32 -20.06 -4.75
C GLN A 34 -2.66 -19.12 -5.76
N SER A 35 -3.43 -18.14 -6.27
CA SER A 35 -2.91 -17.14 -7.20
C SER A 35 -1.85 -16.24 -6.55
N ALA A 36 -2.12 -15.72 -5.34
CA ALA A 36 -1.17 -14.91 -4.58
C ALA A 36 0.10 -15.71 -4.26
N ARG A 37 -0.04 -16.97 -3.83
CA ARG A 37 1.08 -17.87 -3.54
C ARG A 37 1.95 -18.10 -4.77
N LEU A 38 1.35 -18.30 -5.94
CA LEU A 38 2.08 -18.48 -7.20
C LEU A 38 2.87 -17.21 -7.56
N CYS A 39 2.21 -16.04 -7.53
CA CYS A 39 2.84 -14.74 -7.78
C CYS A 39 4.04 -14.50 -6.85
N LEU A 40 3.83 -14.62 -5.54
CA LEU A 40 4.86 -14.41 -4.52
C LEU A 40 6.00 -15.44 -4.62
N SER A 41 5.70 -16.67 -5.01
CA SER A 41 6.74 -17.70 -5.22
C SER A 41 7.65 -17.36 -6.42
N GLN A 42 7.10 -16.76 -7.48
CA GLN A 42 7.90 -16.29 -8.62
C GLN A 42 8.79 -15.11 -8.22
N LEU A 43 8.23 -14.12 -7.52
CA LEU A 43 8.98 -12.96 -7.01
C LEU A 43 10.13 -13.38 -6.07
N ARG A 44 9.85 -14.30 -5.15
CA ARG A 44 10.87 -14.85 -4.24
C ARG A 44 11.91 -15.70 -4.93
N ARG A 45 11.52 -16.46 -5.96
CA ARG A 45 12.48 -17.24 -6.78
C ARG A 45 13.48 -16.31 -7.48
N GLN A 46 13.00 -15.17 -7.98
CA GLN A 46 13.84 -14.21 -8.69
C GLN A 46 14.73 -13.40 -7.74
N HIS A 47 14.15 -12.79 -6.71
CA HIS A 47 14.85 -11.80 -5.89
C HIS A 47 15.39 -12.37 -4.57
N GLY A 48 14.99 -13.58 -4.18
CA GLY A 48 15.44 -14.24 -2.96
C GLY A 48 15.11 -13.42 -1.71
N SER A 49 16.11 -13.24 -0.84
CA SER A 49 16.01 -12.43 0.38
C SER A 49 15.93 -10.92 0.13
N ARG A 50 16.09 -10.46 -1.12
CA ARG A 50 15.92 -9.05 -1.50
C ARG A 50 14.45 -8.68 -1.68
N PHE A 51 13.53 -9.64 -1.75
CA PHE A 51 12.10 -9.35 -1.87
C PHE A 51 11.45 -9.10 -0.52
N VAL A 52 10.72 -7.99 -0.42
CA VAL A 52 9.81 -7.70 0.69
C VAL A 52 8.46 -7.34 0.10
N GLY A 53 7.42 -8.09 0.50
CA GLY A 53 6.04 -7.79 0.11
C GLY A 53 5.26 -7.24 1.30
N ILE A 54 4.52 -6.16 1.09
CA ILE A 54 3.50 -5.68 2.04
C ILE A 54 2.10 -6.09 1.60
N ILE A 55 1.15 -5.99 2.51
CA ILE A 55 -0.27 -6.34 2.34
C ILE A 55 -1.01 -5.21 1.59
N GLY A 56 -1.79 -5.56 0.58
CA GLY A 56 -2.78 -4.70 -0.09
C GLY A 56 -4.21 -4.93 0.40
N ASP A 57 -5.17 -4.15 -0.10
CA ASP A 57 -6.57 -4.30 0.31
C ASP A 57 -7.23 -5.54 -0.30
N HIS A 58 -6.87 -5.93 -1.53
CA HIS A 58 -7.37 -7.17 -2.13
C HIS A 58 -6.73 -8.43 -1.52
N ASP A 59 -5.60 -8.31 -0.83
CA ASP A 59 -5.05 -9.44 -0.08
C ASP A 59 -5.92 -9.77 1.15
N LEU A 60 -6.55 -8.77 1.78
CA LEU A 60 -7.43 -8.94 2.94
C LEU A 60 -8.90 -9.22 2.58
N GLY A 61 -9.29 -8.83 1.37
CA GLY A 61 -10.68 -8.82 0.93
C GLY A 61 -11.31 -7.44 1.10
N LYS A 62 -12.20 -7.09 0.18
CA LYS A 62 -12.84 -5.77 0.10
C LYS A 62 -14.18 -5.91 -0.56
N LYS A 63 -15.25 -5.35 0.01
CA LYS A 63 -16.57 -5.44 -0.61
C LYS A 63 -16.57 -4.96 -2.06
N SER A 64 -17.15 -5.79 -2.92
CA SER A 64 -17.46 -5.48 -4.31
C SER A 64 -18.16 -4.13 -4.43
N MET A 65 -17.82 -3.39 -5.49
CA MET A 65 -18.48 -2.10 -5.78
C MET A 65 -19.99 -2.24 -6.01
N PHE A 66 -20.43 -3.40 -6.53
CA PHE A 66 -21.82 -3.72 -6.78
C PHE A 66 -22.16 -5.07 -6.14
N GLY A 67 -23.26 -5.12 -5.36
CA GLY A 67 -23.78 -6.36 -4.77
C GLY A 67 -23.39 -6.62 -3.31
N GLY A 68 -22.43 -5.88 -2.74
CA GLY A 68 -22.11 -5.93 -1.31
C GLY A 68 -21.46 -7.25 -0.86
N VAL A 69 -21.03 -8.08 -1.80
CA VAL A 69 -20.32 -9.34 -1.57
C VAL A 69 -18.86 -9.06 -1.24
N GLY A 70 -18.29 -9.83 -0.31
CA GLY A 70 -16.91 -9.70 0.14
C GLY A 70 -16.78 -8.92 1.45
N GLY A 71 -15.55 -8.53 1.77
CA GLY A 71 -15.21 -7.83 3.01
C GLY A 71 -13.83 -8.19 3.50
N MET A 72 -13.30 -7.38 4.41
CA MET A 72 -12.04 -7.68 5.07
C MET A 72 -12.23 -8.89 6.00
N ASP A 73 -11.36 -9.89 5.89
CA ASP A 73 -11.41 -11.10 6.71
C ASP A 73 -10.12 -11.28 7.53
N LEU A 74 -10.26 -11.50 8.84
CA LEU A 74 -9.15 -11.82 9.73
C LEU A 74 -8.41 -13.09 9.29
N ALA A 75 -9.12 -14.08 8.71
CA ALA A 75 -8.45 -15.26 8.17
C ALA A 75 -7.52 -14.89 7.00
N SER A 76 -7.90 -13.94 6.15
CA SER A 76 -7.02 -13.40 5.11
C SER A 76 -5.79 -12.73 5.71
N TYR A 77 -5.95 -11.94 6.77
CA TYR A 77 -4.84 -11.30 7.48
C TYR A 77 -3.85 -12.33 8.04
N ASP A 78 -4.34 -13.34 8.74
CA ASP A 78 -3.51 -14.40 9.33
C ASP A 78 -2.74 -15.18 8.25
N ARG A 79 -3.39 -15.49 7.12
CA ARG A 79 -2.75 -16.18 5.99
C ARG A 79 -1.73 -15.29 5.28
N CYS A 80 -1.97 -13.99 5.16
CA CYS A 80 -1.00 -13.04 4.62
C CYS A 80 0.32 -13.10 5.40
N LEU A 81 0.24 -13.12 6.74
CA LEU A 81 1.42 -13.16 7.61
C LEU A 81 2.07 -14.54 7.68
N SER A 82 1.30 -15.57 8.01
CA SER A 82 1.83 -16.90 8.36
C SER A 82 2.23 -17.73 7.14
N GLU A 83 1.43 -17.70 6.08
CA GLU A 83 1.61 -18.57 4.92
C GLU A 83 2.23 -17.82 3.73
N LEU A 84 1.70 -16.64 3.41
CA LEU A 84 2.20 -15.82 2.30
C LEU A 84 3.43 -15.01 2.70
N ARG A 85 3.77 -14.90 3.98
CA ARG A 85 4.94 -14.17 4.52
C ARG A 85 5.01 -12.73 4.01
N LEU A 86 3.87 -12.06 3.96
CA LEU A 86 3.76 -10.62 3.74
C LEU A 86 4.03 -9.90 5.06
N SER A 87 4.50 -8.66 4.97
CA SER A 87 4.74 -7.81 6.13
C SER A 87 3.58 -6.85 6.34
N SER A 88 3.03 -6.80 7.56
CA SER A 88 2.13 -5.73 7.98
C SER A 88 2.91 -4.43 8.25
N LEU A 89 4.12 -4.56 8.80
CA LEU A 89 5.11 -3.48 8.96
C LEU A 89 6.47 -4.01 8.49
N PHE A 90 7.15 -3.28 7.61
CA PHE A 90 8.57 -3.54 7.33
C PHE A 90 9.42 -2.33 7.66
N TYR A 91 10.66 -2.59 8.05
CA TYR A 91 11.66 -1.57 8.27
C TYR A 91 13.00 -2.02 7.68
N ARG A 92 13.67 -1.12 6.96
CA ARG A 92 15.06 -1.32 6.52
C ARG A 92 15.81 0.02 6.57
N SER A 93 17.02 0.00 7.12
CA SER A 93 17.94 1.14 7.07
C SER A 93 18.93 0.96 5.92
N LEU A 94 19.16 2.05 5.20
CA LEU A 94 20.20 2.21 4.18
C LEU A 94 21.03 3.42 4.59
N GLY A 95 22.03 3.19 5.45
CA GLY A 95 22.79 4.27 6.09
C GLY A 95 21.86 5.17 6.89
N ARG A 96 21.77 6.44 6.47
CA ARG A 96 20.95 7.51 7.04
C ARG A 96 19.57 7.64 6.43
N VAL A 97 19.17 6.71 5.56
CA VAL A 97 17.84 6.66 4.95
C VAL A 97 17.09 5.44 5.45
N HIS A 98 15.86 5.63 5.93
CA HIS A 98 15.05 4.58 6.52
C HIS A 98 13.78 4.35 5.71
N LEU A 99 13.62 3.11 5.26
CA LEU A 99 12.48 2.65 4.48
C LEU A 99 11.50 1.99 5.44
N ILE A 100 10.26 2.46 5.42
CA ILE A 100 9.18 1.98 6.31
C ILE A 100 7.98 1.62 5.45
N GLY A 101 7.58 0.36 5.47
CA GLY A 101 6.33 -0.08 4.86
C GLY A 101 5.25 -0.31 5.86
N MET A 102 4.03 0.08 5.51
CA MET A 102 2.88 0.09 6.41
C MET A 102 1.69 -0.63 5.78
N ASN A 103 0.81 -1.16 6.64
CA ASN A 103 -0.46 -1.72 6.22
C ASN A 103 -1.51 -0.61 6.11
N SER A 104 -1.73 -0.12 4.89
CA SER A 104 -2.71 0.94 4.62
C SER A 104 -4.13 0.53 5.01
N SER A 105 -4.50 -0.74 4.91
CA SER A 105 -5.84 -1.23 5.23
C SER A 105 -6.13 -1.12 6.74
N LEU A 106 -5.15 -1.42 7.59
CA LEU A 106 -5.27 -1.20 9.04
C LEU A 106 -5.34 0.30 9.39
N ILE A 107 -4.49 1.13 8.77
CA ILE A 107 -4.49 2.58 9.02
C ILE A 107 -5.86 3.20 8.68
N THR A 108 -6.41 2.80 7.53
CA THR A 108 -7.65 3.31 6.93
C THR A 108 -8.89 2.52 7.37
N LEU A 109 -8.77 1.58 8.32
CA LEU A 109 -9.88 0.77 8.82
C LEU A 109 -11.15 1.59 9.15
N PRO A 110 -11.08 2.82 9.70
CA PRO A 110 -12.30 3.60 9.95
C PRO A 110 -13.16 3.86 8.69
N SER A 111 -12.57 3.89 7.49
CA SER A 111 -13.32 4.00 6.22
C SER A 111 -13.84 2.64 5.72
N PHE A 112 -13.36 1.54 6.28
CA PHE A 112 -13.69 0.17 5.90
C PHE A 112 -14.51 -0.57 6.97
N GLU A 113 -14.95 0.07 8.06
CA GLU A 113 -15.80 -0.58 9.08
C GLU A 113 -17.04 -1.23 8.45
N ALA A 114 -17.68 -0.52 7.50
CA ALA A 114 -18.84 -1.04 6.77
C ALA A 114 -18.52 -2.24 5.88
N ASP A 115 -17.24 -2.51 5.59
CA ASP A 115 -16.78 -3.68 4.85
C ASP A 115 -16.40 -4.85 5.76
N CYS A 116 -16.29 -4.65 7.07
CA CYS A 116 -15.93 -5.69 8.03
C CYS A 116 -17.16 -6.46 8.51
N ASP A 117 -16.95 -7.72 8.89
CA ASP A 117 -17.93 -8.45 9.71
C ASP A 117 -18.00 -7.79 11.10
N PRO A 118 -19.20 -7.43 11.61
CA PRO A 118 -19.36 -6.85 12.95
C PRO A 118 -18.72 -7.69 14.06
N ASP A 119 -18.71 -9.02 13.94
CA ASP A 119 -18.11 -9.91 14.94
C ASP A 119 -16.57 -9.84 14.93
N GLN A 120 -15.97 -9.45 13.81
CA GLN A 120 -14.52 -9.28 13.65
C GLN A 120 -14.04 -7.85 13.97
N LEU A 121 -14.94 -6.88 14.08
CA LEU A 121 -14.58 -5.45 14.15
C LEU A 121 -13.66 -5.13 15.34
N SER A 122 -13.96 -5.68 16.51
CA SER A 122 -13.14 -5.47 17.72
C SER A 122 -11.69 -5.95 17.54
N SER A 123 -11.50 -7.09 16.89
CA SER A 123 -10.18 -7.64 16.57
C SER A 123 -9.46 -6.81 15.52
N TRP A 124 -10.17 -6.30 14.51
CA TRP A 124 -9.59 -5.39 13.53
C TRP A 124 -9.07 -4.10 14.17
N TYR A 125 -9.83 -3.51 15.09
CA TYR A 125 -9.38 -2.32 15.82
C TYR A 125 -8.18 -2.61 16.72
N ALA A 126 -8.14 -3.76 17.40
CA ALA A 126 -6.98 -4.17 18.18
C ALA A 126 -5.72 -4.32 17.29
N LEU A 127 -5.86 -4.93 16.11
CA LEU A 127 -4.77 -5.03 15.12
C LEU A 127 -4.31 -3.66 14.63
N ARG A 128 -5.25 -2.75 14.38
CA ARG A 128 -4.93 -1.37 13.97
C ARG A 128 -4.17 -0.62 15.06
N GLU A 129 -4.61 -0.71 16.30
CA GLU A 129 -3.95 -0.06 17.44
C GLU A 129 -2.52 -0.59 17.61
N ALA A 130 -2.35 -1.90 17.63
CA ALA A 130 -1.03 -2.53 17.68
C ALA A 130 -0.13 -2.09 16.51
N HIS A 131 -0.68 -2.02 15.29
CA HIS A 131 0.07 -1.57 14.11
C HIS A 131 0.54 -0.11 14.25
N LEU A 132 -0.31 0.78 14.76
CA LEU A 132 0.04 2.19 14.97
C LEU A 132 1.07 2.36 16.09
N GLU A 133 0.98 1.56 17.15
CA GLU A 133 1.97 1.53 18.24
C GLU A 133 3.33 1.06 17.73
N ASP A 134 3.38 -0.06 17.00
CA ASP A 134 4.59 -0.59 16.39
C ASP A 134 5.22 0.40 15.41
N LEU A 135 4.39 1.05 14.60
CA LEU A 135 4.83 2.07 13.64
C LEU A 135 5.41 3.30 14.37
N GLN A 136 4.73 3.79 15.40
CA GLN A 136 5.21 4.89 16.21
C GLN A 136 6.55 4.54 16.88
N ALA A 137 6.64 3.35 17.48
CA ALA A 137 7.86 2.87 18.12
C ALA A 137 9.02 2.68 17.11
N CYS A 138 8.71 2.24 15.89
CA CYS A 138 9.68 2.14 14.80
C CYS A 138 10.26 3.52 14.46
N ILE A 139 9.40 4.51 14.19
CA ILE A 139 9.83 5.86 13.82
C ILE A 139 10.59 6.57 14.95
N GLN A 140 10.17 6.41 16.20
CA GLN A 140 10.82 7.03 17.36
C GLN A 140 12.27 6.58 17.57
N LYS A 141 12.63 5.38 17.09
CA LYS A 141 14.02 4.87 17.15
C LYS A 141 14.93 5.49 16.10
N ILE A 142 14.39 6.21 15.12
CA ILE A 142 15.15 6.74 13.99
C ILE A 142 15.66 8.15 14.32
N PRO A 143 16.98 8.41 14.24
CA PRO A 143 17.56 9.73 14.54
C PRO A 143 16.87 10.86 13.77
N GLU A 144 16.63 12.00 14.42
CA GLU A 144 15.88 13.13 13.82
C GLU A 144 16.52 13.70 12.54
N GLY A 145 17.85 13.55 12.40
CA GLY A 145 18.61 14.01 11.24
C GLY A 145 18.55 13.06 10.03
N ASP A 146 17.97 11.88 10.17
CA ASP A 146 17.97 10.85 9.12
C ASP A 146 16.71 10.92 8.24
N ARG A 147 16.81 10.50 6.99
CA ARG A 147 15.73 10.62 6.00
C ARG A 147 14.77 9.45 6.08
N LEU A 148 13.50 9.70 5.75
CA LEU A 148 12.44 8.68 5.77
C LEU A 148 11.86 8.49 4.37
N LEU A 149 11.59 7.24 4.01
CA LEU A 149 10.84 6.84 2.82
C LEU A 149 9.70 5.93 3.26
N PHE A 150 8.46 6.28 2.89
CA PHE A 150 7.28 5.50 3.24
C PHE A 150 6.78 4.66 2.07
N PHE A 151 6.25 3.48 2.37
CA PHE A 151 5.68 2.56 1.40
C PHE A 151 4.36 2.02 1.93
N LEU A 152 3.31 2.06 1.13
CA LEU A 152 2.00 1.52 1.51
C LEU A 152 1.18 1.22 0.26
N HIS A 153 0.15 0.40 0.35
CA HIS A 153 -0.64 0.06 -0.83
C HIS A 153 -1.59 1.21 -1.22
N ASP A 154 -2.55 1.55 -0.35
CA ASP A 154 -3.62 2.51 -0.64
C ASP A 154 -3.35 3.91 -0.04
N PRO A 155 -3.19 4.97 -0.86
CA PRO A 155 -2.95 6.34 -0.39
C PRO A 155 -4.12 6.94 0.42
N SER A 156 -5.30 6.33 0.45
CA SER A 156 -6.40 6.73 1.32
C SER A 156 -6.03 6.68 2.82
N ALA A 157 -4.96 5.96 3.17
CA ALA A 157 -4.37 5.92 4.51
C ALA A 157 -3.72 7.24 4.97
N LEU A 158 -3.27 8.07 4.03
CA LEU A 158 -2.45 9.25 4.34
C LEU A 158 -3.16 10.32 5.19
N PRO A 159 -4.44 10.67 4.93
CA PRO A 159 -5.23 11.51 5.82
C PRO A 159 -5.26 11.00 7.26
N PHE A 160 -5.45 9.70 7.46
CA PHE A 160 -5.48 9.09 8.80
C PHE A 160 -4.12 9.17 9.49
N LEU A 161 -3.02 8.91 8.78
CA LEU A 161 -1.67 9.11 9.31
C LEU A 161 -1.43 10.58 9.71
N SER A 162 -1.87 11.53 8.88
CA SER A 162 -1.65 12.96 9.10
C SER A 162 -2.31 13.50 10.38
N ALA A 163 -3.32 12.80 10.89
CA ALA A 163 -3.98 13.14 12.16
C ALA A 163 -3.03 13.00 13.37
N PHE A 164 -2.02 12.13 13.28
CA PHE A 164 -1.10 11.89 14.38
C PHE A 164 0.02 12.95 14.45
N PRO A 165 0.27 13.59 15.61
CA PRO A 165 1.36 14.55 15.77
C PRO A 165 2.75 13.98 15.45
N TRP A 166 2.98 12.70 15.75
CA TRP A 166 4.27 12.04 15.50
C TRP A 166 4.53 11.80 14.00
N ILE A 167 3.50 11.61 13.18
CA ILE A 167 3.63 11.62 11.71
C ILE A 167 3.96 13.02 11.21
N ARG A 168 3.26 14.06 11.69
CA ARG A 168 3.49 15.43 11.21
C ARG A 168 4.91 15.93 11.49
N ARG A 169 5.54 15.48 12.58
CA ARG A 169 6.96 15.73 12.86
C ARG A 169 7.92 15.11 11.85
N CYS A 170 7.47 14.11 11.09
CA CYS A 170 8.28 13.46 10.06
C CYS A 170 8.31 14.24 8.75
N PHE A 171 7.39 15.17 8.49
CA PHE A 171 7.22 15.77 7.16
C PHE A 171 8.45 16.51 6.62
N SER A 172 9.28 17.13 7.48
CA SER A 172 10.53 17.79 7.06
C SER A 172 11.63 16.81 6.62
N ARG A 173 11.56 15.57 7.12
CA ARG A 173 12.54 14.50 6.87
C ARG A 173 12.02 13.38 5.98
N LEU A 174 10.75 13.42 5.59
CA LEU A 174 10.12 12.51 4.64
C LEU A 174 10.47 12.93 3.22
N ASP A 175 11.16 12.09 2.48
CA ASP A 175 11.56 12.37 1.09
C ASP A 175 10.57 11.88 0.05
N GLY A 176 9.75 10.88 0.38
CA GLY A 176 8.73 10.38 -0.52
C GLY A 176 7.86 9.32 0.13
N THR A 177 6.67 9.14 -0.44
CA THR A 177 5.81 8.00 -0.15
C THR A 177 5.45 7.28 -1.43
N TRP A 178 5.75 5.99 -1.54
CA TRP A 178 5.42 5.18 -2.72
C TRP A 178 4.17 4.36 -2.45
N VAL A 179 3.21 4.47 -3.36
CA VAL A 179 1.89 3.85 -3.23
C VAL A 179 1.52 2.99 -4.42
N GLY A 180 0.78 1.91 -4.15
CA GLY A 180 0.13 1.11 -5.17
C GLY A 180 -1.31 1.60 -5.42
N HIS A 181 -2.24 0.64 -5.47
CA HIS A 181 -3.71 0.80 -5.49
C HIS A 181 -4.34 1.50 -6.71
N LEU A 182 -3.76 2.59 -7.20
CA LEU A 182 -4.37 3.39 -8.27
C LEU A 182 -4.10 2.82 -9.68
N HIS A 183 -3.29 1.77 -9.76
CA HIS A 183 -2.95 0.95 -10.94
C HIS A 183 -2.31 1.66 -12.14
N ALA A 184 -2.62 2.92 -12.43
CA ALA A 184 -2.15 3.63 -13.63
C ALA A 184 -1.94 5.14 -13.38
N PRO A 185 -0.94 5.77 -14.04
CA PRO A 185 -0.67 7.20 -13.89
C PRO A 185 -1.89 8.10 -14.17
N CYS A 186 -2.71 7.75 -15.16
CA CYS A 186 -3.90 8.53 -15.49
C CYS A 186 -4.93 8.60 -14.33
N ILE A 187 -5.04 7.53 -13.53
CA ILE A 187 -5.92 7.50 -12.35
C ILE A 187 -5.32 8.34 -11.22
N PHE A 188 -4.00 8.28 -11.05
CA PHE A 188 -3.29 9.14 -10.10
C PHE A 188 -3.43 10.63 -10.44
N GLU A 189 -3.30 11.01 -11.71
CA GLU A 189 -3.54 12.38 -12.18
C GLU A 189 -5.00 12.79 -12.01
N LEU A 190 -5.95 11.92 -12.39
CA LEU A 190 -7.39 12.19 -12.20
C LEU A 190 -7.71 12.44 -10.72
N SER A 191 -7.11 11.68 -9.81
CA SER A 191 -7.31 11.91 -8.38
C SER A 191 -6.88 13.33 -7.99
N HIS A 192 -5.79 13.87 -8.59
CA HIS A 192 -5.33 15.23 -8.31
C HIS A 192 -6.37 16.27 -8.74
N TYR A 193 -6.93 16.13 -9.94
CA TYR A 193 -7.98 17.02 -10.44
C TYR A 193 -9.26 16.98 -9.59
N LEU A 194 -9.58 15.82 -9.01
CA LEU A 194 -10.76 15.63 -8.16
C LEU A 194 -10.51 15.94 -6.67
N SER A 195 -9.32 16.43 -6.32
CA SER A 195 -8.96 16.73 -4.94
C SER A 195 -9.93 17.75 -4.32
N GLY A 196 -10.50 17.40 -3.17
CA GLY A 196 -11.43 18.27 -2.44
C GLY A 196 -12.88 18.21 -2.93
N MET A 197 -13.22 17.27 -3.83
CA MET A 197 -14.61 17.08 -4.23
C MET A 197 -15.52 16.77 -3.03
N PRO A 198 -16.83 17.09 -3.08
CA PRO A 198 -17.75 16.75 -2.01
C PRO A 198 -17.85 15.24 -1.78
N VAL A 199 -18.05 14.85 -0.52
CA VAL A 199 -18.38 13.47 -0.16
C VAL A 199 -19.80 13.16 -0.62
N ILE A 200 -20.00 11.99 -1.23
CA ILE A 200 -21.29 11.55 -1.78
C ILE A 200 -21.82 10.41 -0.91
N ASP A 201 -22.80 10.72 -0.07
CA ASP A 201 -23.34 9.76 0.92
C ASP A 201 -24.50 8.90 0.39
N CYS A 202 -25.06 9.24 -0.78
CA CYS A 202 -26.33 8.68 -1.27
C CYS A 202 -26.19 7.60 -2.35
N MET A 203 -24.98 7.24 -2.78
CA MET A 203 -24.74 6.32 -3.91
C MET A 203 -24.06 5.01 -3.48
N GLY A 204 -24.23 4.61 -2.22
CA GLY A 204 -23.69 3.39 -1.64
C GLY A 204 -22.25 3.50 -1.16
N THR A 205 -21.79 2.46 -0.45
CA THR A 205 -20.52 2.44 0.29
C THR A 205 -19.30 2.68 -0.60
N ALA A 206 -19.27 2.13 -1.82
CA ALA A 206 -18.15 2.31 -2.73
C ALA A 206 -17.97 3.77 -3.17
N VAL A 207 -19.06 4.44 -3.59
CA VAL A 207 -19.03 5.84 -4.02
C VAL A 207 -18.70 6.75 -2.83
N HIS A 208 -19.26 6.47 -1.66
CA HIS A 208 -18.94 7.20 -0.43
C HIS A 208 -17.42 7.12 -0.12
N LYS A 209 -16.83 5.93 -0.06
CA LYS A 209 -15.39 5.74 0.20
C LYS A 209 -14.51 6.45 -0.83
N MET A 210 -14.81 6.31 -2.12
CA MET A 210 -14.03 6.97 -3.18
C MET A 210 -14.11 8.50 -3.08
N SER A 211 -15.32 9.05 -2.89
CA SER A 211 -15.50 10.49 -2.75
C SER A 211 -14.86 11.03 -1.46
N GLN A 212 -14.87 10.27 -0.36
CA GLN A 212 -14.16 10.60 0.88
C GLN A 212 -12.64 10.65 0.66
N ALA A 213 -12.06 9.66 -0.02
CA ALA A 213 -10.64 9.64 -0.33
C ALA A 213 -10.23 10.84 -1.22
N LEU A 214 -11.03 11.15 -2.24
CA LEU A 214 -10.79 12.29 -3.13
C LEU A 214 -10.99 13.64 -2.42
N HIS A 215 -11.98 13.75 -1.55
CA HIS A 215 -12.18 14.91 -0.69
C HIS A 215 -10.93 15.20 0.15
N ALA A 216 -10.39 14.16 0.79
CA ALA A 216 -9.23 14.26 1.69
C ALA A 216 -7.87 14.32 0.96
N ARG A 217 -7.83 14.16 -0.37
CA ARG A 217 -6.58 14.05 -1.14
C ARG A 217 -5.60 15.21 -0.93
N HIS A 218 -6.10 16.41 -0.69
CA HIS A 218 -5.25 17.59 -0.44
C HIS A 218 -4.27 17.38 0.73
N LEU A 219 -4.61 16.48 1.67
CA LEU A 219 -3.76 16.08 2.80
C LEU A 219 -2.57 15.19 2.40
N TRP A 220 -2.50 14.71 1.15
CA TRP A 220 -1.39 13.90 0.65
C TRP A 220 -0.14 14.75 0.35
N LYS A 221 -0.30 16.08 0.18
CA LYS A 221 0.80 16.97 -0.23
C LYS A 221 2.07 16.84 0.62
N PRO A 222 2.01 16.79 1.97
CA PRO A 222 3.22 16.66 2.80
C PRO A 222 3.93 15.31 2.65
N PHE A 223 3.24 14.29 2.13
CA PHE A 223 3.77 12.94 1.98
C PHE A 223 4.60 12.73 0.71
N LYS A 224 4.58 13.69 -0.23
CA LYS A 224 5.32 13.61 -1.50
C LYS A 224 5.04 12.26 -2.20
N VAL A 225 3.76 12.04 -2.54
CA VAL A 225 3.28 10.75 -3.02
C VAL A 225 3.75 10.46 -4.44
N HIS A 226 4.28 9.26 -4.65
CA HIS A 226 4.70 8.69 -5.92
C HIS A 226 3.89 7.41 -6.18
N LEU A 227 3.31 7.29 -7.38
CA LEU A 227 2.61 6.07 -7.80
C LEU A 227 3.62 5.01 -8.25
N VAL A 228 3.47 3.79 -7.77
CA VAL A 228 3.96 2.56 -8.40
C VAL A 228 2.79 1.93 -9.17
N PRO A 229 2.83 1.89 -10.52
CA PRO A 229 1.71 1.39 -11.30
C PRO A 229 1.57 -0.13 -11.16
N ALA A 230 0.41 -0.65 -11.54
CA ALA A 230 0.22 -2.08 -11.70
C ALA A 230 1.09 -2.57 -12.88
N PRO A 231 1.72 -3.76 -12.78
CA PRO A 231 2.56 -4.29 -13.85
C PRO A 231 1.88 -4.30 -15.22
N GLY A 232 0.63 -4.75 -15.30
CA GLY A 232 -0.15 -4.78 -16.55
C GLY A 232 -0.92 -3.49 -16.89
N GLY A 233 -0.85 -2.46 -16.04
CA GLY A 233 -1.70 -1.29 -16.15
C GLY A 233 -3.18 -1.63 -15.93
N ILE A 234 -4.06 -0.89 -16.60
CA ILE A 234 -5.51 -1.13 -16.64
C ILE A 234 -5.99 -1.20 -18.09
N GLU A 235 -7.18 -1.75 -18.34
CA GLU A 235 -7.73 -1.93 -19.69
C GLU A 235 -7.68 -0.65 -20.56
N ARG A 236 -7.99 0.51 -19.96
CA ARG A 236 -7.96 1.82 -20.65
C ARG A 236 -6.59 2.50 -20.69
N CYS A 237 -5.63 2.00 -19.93
CA CYS A 237 -4.27 2.52 -19.84
C CYS A 237 -3.33 1.32 -19.62
N PRO A 238 -3.07 0.53 -20.68
CA PRO A 238 -2.28 -0.69 -20.59
C PRO A 238 -0.80 -0.42 -20.33
N GLN A 239 -0.40 0.86 -20.26
CA GLN A 239 0.92 1.30 -19.86
C GLN A 239 1.10 1.07 -18.35
N GLY A 240 1.29 -0.19 -17.98
CA GLY A 240 1.77 -0.58 -16.66
C GLY A 240 3.27 -0.36 -16.52
N GLY A 241 3.86 -0.97 -15.50
CA GLY A 241 5.29 -0.88 -15.29
C GLY A 241 5.72 -1.29 -13.91
N TYR A 242 6.97 -0.96 -13.59
CA TYR A 242 7.53 -1.04 -12.26
C TYR A 242 8.26 0.25 -11.91
N GLY A 243 8.51 0.47 -10.62
CA GLY A 243 9.26 1.61 -10.13
C GLY A 243 10.74 1.29 -9.95
N GLU A 244 11.62 2.14 -10.46
CA GLU A 244 13.02 2.19 -10.06
C GLU A 244 13.25 3.35 -9.10
N LEU A 245 13.82 3.05 -7.94
CA LEU A 245 14.10 4.00 -6.88
C LEU A 245 15.58 3.93 -6.52
N TRP A 246 16.30 5.01 -6.79
CA TRP A 246 17.69 5.19 -6.38
C TRP A 246 17.73 6.03 -5.10
N VAL A 247 18.47 5.53 -4.11
CA VAL A 247 18.59 6.15 -2.78
C VAL A 247 20.06 6.33 -2.46
N ASP A 248 20.45 7.56 -2.12
CA ASP A 248 21.76 7.87 -1.54
C ASP A 248 21.77 7.48 -0.06
N PRO A 249 22.57 6.46 0.36
CA PRO A 249 22.59 6.02 1.76
C PRO A 249 23.06 7.09 2.75
N GLU A 250 23.76 8.13 2.30
CA GLU A 250 24.17 9.24 3.18
C GLU A 250 23.03 10.24 3.43
N GLY A 251 21.92 10.13 2.69
CA GLY A 251 20.77 11.01 2.81
C GLY A 251 21.07 12.45 2.41
N LEU A 252 22.12 12.69 1.61
CA LEU A 252 22.52 14.02 1.14
C LEU A 252 21.78 14.40 -0.14
N GLN A 253 21.42 13.41 -0.97
CA GLN A 253 20.65 13.60 -2.18
C GLN A 253 19.21 13.09 -2.01
N ALA A 254 18.26 13.78 -2.64
CA ALA A 254 16.88 13.32 -2.72
C ALA A 254 16.80 12.02 -3.54
N PRO A 255 15.88 11.10 -3.21
CA PRO A 255 15.69 9.89 -3.96
C PRO A 255 15.27 10.19 -5.41
N VAL A 256 15.80 9.41 -6.35
CA VAL A 256 15.43 9.51 -7.77
C VAL A 256 14.50 8.36 -8.10
N TYR A 257 13.28 8.70 -8.48
CA TYR A 257 12.24 7.74 -8.83
C TYR A 257 11.84 7.85 -10.29
N SER A 258 11.73 6.71 -10.98
CA SER A 258 11.18 6.65 -12.34
C SER A 258 10.34 5.38 -12.54
N ILE A 259 9.32 5.48 -13.38
CA ILE A 259 8.52 4.33 -13.82
C ILE A 259 9.17 3.78 -15.08
N LYS A 260 9.35 2.46 -15.13
CA LYS A 260 9.86 1.71 -16.29
C LYS A 260 8.76 0.85 -16.88
N SER A 261 8.76 0.74 -18.22
CA SER A 261 7.87 -0.18 -18.92
C SER A 261 8.33 -1.62 -18.71
N LEU A 262 7.41 -2.58 -18.78
CA LEU A 262 7.74 -4.01 -18.82
C LEU A 262 8.02 -4.53 -20.23
N THR A 263 7.85 -3.68 -21.26
CA THR A 263 7.92 -4.07 -22.68
C THR A 263 9.09 -3.43 -23.43
N ASP A 264 10.08 -2.88 -22.72
CA ASP A 264 11.30 -2.34 -23.35
C ASP A 264 12.34 -3.43 -23.59
#